data_AF-A0A6J4V4T5-F1
#
_entry.id   AF-A0A6J4V4T5-F1
#
_cell.length_a   1.000
_cell.length_b   1.000
_cell.length_c   1.000
_cell.angle_alpha   90.00
_cell.angle_beta   90.00
_cell.angle_gamma   90.00
#
_symmetry.space_group_name_H-M   'P 1'
#
loop_
_entity.id
_entity.type
_entity.pdbx_description
1 polymer ?
#
loop_
_entity_poly.entity_id
_entity_poly.type
_entity_poly.pdbx_seq_one_letter_code
_entity_poly.pdbx_strand_id
1 'polypeptide(L)' 'MTGLAAIPYLLTASLVGPRLGLAVFFASIVSGQLIGSVVLDHIGAFGTTVRPISLARLMGIGALLLGVVLVRGTD' A
#
# COMPACT_ATOMS: atom_id res chain seq x y z
N MET A 1 21.28 3.67 3.29
CA MET A 1 19.81 3.80 3.12
C MET A 1 19.06 2.47 3.30
N THR A 2 19.73 1.36 3.62
CA THR A 2 19.21 -0.02 3.49
C THR A 2 18.65 -0.65 4.78
N GLY A 3 18.25 0.14 5.77
CA GLY A 3 17.70 -0.40 7.03
C GLY A 3 16.64 0.48 7.68
N LEU A 4 16.83 1.80 7.68
CA LEU A 4 15.90 2.74 8.34
C LEU A 4 14.47 2.69 7.78
N ALA A 5 14.30 2.48 6.47
CA ALA A 5 12.98 2.41 5.84
C ALA A 5 12.24 1.11 6.17
N ALA A 6 12.96 0.03 6.51
CA ALA A 6 12.37 -1.24 6.91
C ALA A 6 11.82 -1.19 8.34
N ILE A 7 12.38 -0.35 9.22
CA ILE A 7 11.96 -0.23 10.63
C ILE A 7 10.48 0.16 10.78
N PRO A 8 9.97 1.25 10.18
CA PRO A 8 8.56 1.60 10.30
C PRO A 8 7.67 0.52 9.68
N TYR A 9 8.08 -0.10 8.55
CA TYR A 9 7.35 -1.20 7.92
C TYR A 9 7.25 -2.45 8.82
N LEU A 10 8.36 -2.87 9.43
CA LEU A 10 8.40 -4.04 10.31
C LEU A 10 7.61 -3.78 11.61
N LEU A 11 7.65 -2.56 12.15
CA LEU A 11 6.86 -2.16 13.32
C LEU A 11 5.36 -2.20 13.03
N THR A 12 4.90 -1.61 11.92
CA THR A 12 3.48 -1.75 11.53
C THR A 12 3.16 -3.21 11.27
N ALA A 13 4.01 -3.94 10.56
CA ALA A 13 3.80 -5.36 10.26
C ALA A 13 3.58 -6.22 11.52
N SER A 14 4.45 -6.08 12.53
CA SER A 14 4.39 -6.87 13.76
C SER A 14 3.24 -6.48 14.69
N LEU A 15 2.78 -5.21 14.67
CA LEU A 15 1.66 -4.75 15.51
C LEU A 15 0.29 -5.05 14.89
N VAL A 16 0.22 -4.96 13.56
CA VAL A 16 -1.01 -5.00 12.76
C VAL A 16 -1.28 -6.43 12.27
N GLY A 17 -0.23 -7.18 11.88
CA GLY A 17 -0.31 -8.55 11.37
C GLY A 17 -1.03 -9.55 12.27
N PRO A 18 -0.80 -9.59 13.60
CA PRO A 18 -1.48 -10.54 14.49
C PRO A 18 -2.98 -10.27 14.65
N ARG A 19 -3.46 -9.07 14.31
CA ARG A 19 -4.85 -8.62 14.58
C ARG A 19 -5.77 -8.65 13.36
N LEU A 20 -5.21 -8.75 12.15
CA LEU A 20 -5.96 -8.58 10.90
C LEU A 20 -6.14 -9.88 10.10
N GLY A 21 -5.54 -10.99 10.52
CA GLY A 21 -5.50 -12.20 9.70
C GLY A 21 -4.50 -12.06 8.54
N LEU A 22 -3.90 -13.18 8.11
CA LEU A 22 -2.84 -13.16 7.09
C LEU A 22 -3.31 -12.53 5.76
N ALA A 23 -4.56 -12.82 5.35
CA ALA A 23 -5.12 -12.31 4.10
C ALA A 23 -5.23 -10.79 4.08
N VAL A 24 -5.87 -10.19 5.09
CA VAL A 24 -6.03 -8.72 5.18
C VAL A 24 -4.67 -8.03 5.37
N PHE A 25 -3.74 -8.67 6.08
CA PHE A 25 -2.40 -8.15 6.29
C PHE A 25 -1.62 -7.99 4.98
N PHE A 26 -1.54 -9.06 4.16
CA PHE A 26 -0.86 -9.00 2.87
C PHE A 26 -1.57 -8.07 1.88
N ALA A 27 -2.91 -8.08 1.83
CA ALA A 27 -3.67 -7.17 0.99
C ALA A 27 -3.38 -5.69 1.35
N SER A 28 -3.31 -5.37 2.65
CA SER A 28 -2.99 -4.02 3.14
C SER A 28 -1.57 -3.58 2.77
N ILE A 29 -0.59 -4.49 2.82
CA ILE A 29 0.78 -4.21 2.37
C ILE A 29 0.80 -3.83 0.89
N VAL A 30 0.17 -4.65 0.03
CA VAL A 30 0.15 -4.42 -1.42
C VAL A 30 -0.56 -3.10 -1.75
N SER A 31 -1.67 -2.79 -1.07
CA SER A 31 -2.34 -1.48 -1.16
C SER A 31 -1.39 -0.34 -0.84
N GLY A 32 -0.70 -0.41 0.30
CA GLY A 32 0.22 0.64 0.75
C GLY A 32 1.38 0.87 -0.23
N GLN A 33 1.94 -0.21 -0.78
CA GLN A 33 3.02 -0.13 -1.77
C GLN A 33 2.55 0.55 -3.07
N LEU A 34 1.37 0.22 -3.57
CA LEU A 34 0.81 0.82 -4.78
C LEU A 34 0.49 2.31 -4.56
N ILE A 35 -0.09 2.67 -3.41
CA ILE A 35 -0.34 4.07 -3.05
C ILE A 35 0.98 4.83 -2.96
N GLY A 36 1.98 4.27 -2.25
CA GLY A 36 3.30 4.87 -2.13
C GLY A 36 3.97 5.07 -3.48
N SER A 37 3.90 4.08 -4.39
CA SER A 37 4.40 4.20 -5.76
C SER A 37 3.71 5.34 -6.52
N VAL A 38 2.38 5.51 -6.39
CA VAL A 38 1.66 6.62 -7.03
C VAL A 38 2.09 7.96 -6.47
N VAL A 39 2.21 8.08 -5.15
CA VAL A 39 2.66 9.32 -4.51
C VAL A 39 4.07 9.69 -4.96
N LEU A 40 4.98 8.71 -5.00
CA LEU A 40 6.37 8.91 -5.46
C LEU A 40 6.45 9.25 -6.95
N ASP A 41 5.63 8.61 -7.79
CA ASP A 41 5.50 8.90 -9.22
C ASP A 41 4.91 10.31 -9.46
N HIS A 42 4.02 10.77 -8.58
CA HIS A 42 3.37 12.07 -8.68
C HIS A 42 4.30 13.23 -8.30
N ILE A 43 5.13 13.04 -7.26
CA ILE A 43 6.12 14.05 -6.84
C ILE A 43 7.40 14.02 -7.68
N GLY A 44 7.56 13.07 -8.60
CA GLY A 44 8.75 12.92 -9.43
C GLY A 44 10.01 12.61 -8.60
N ALA A 45 9.87 11.88 -7.49
CA ALA A 45 10.86 11.74 -6.41
C ALA A 45 12.25 11.25 -6.85
N PHE A 46 12.35 10.67 -8.05
CA PHE A 46 13.58 10.08 -8.61
C PHE A 46 14.07 10.78 -9.89
N GLY A 47 13.67 12.04 -10.13
CA GLY A 47 14.05 12.77 -11.36
C GLY A 47 13.30 12.27 -12.60
N THR A 48 12.23 11.50 -12.40
CA THR A 48 11.34 11.01 -13.44
C THR A 48 10.30 12.09 -13.79
N THR A 49 9.96 12.22 -15.07
CA THR A 49 8.87 13.10 -15.55
C THR A 49 7.59 12.77 -14.78
N VAL A 50 7.01 13.77 -14.12
CA VAL A 50 5.76 13.65 -13.36
C VAL A 50 4.74 12.91 -14.21
N ARG A 51 4.45 11.66 -13.83
CA ARG A 51 3.48 10.85 -14.57
C ARG A 51 2.09 11.24 -14.08
N PRO A 52 1.20 11.69 -14.97
CA PRO A 52 -0.18 11.97 -14.57
C PRO A 52 -0.79 10.68 -14.01
N ILE A 53 -1.43 10.80 -12.86
CA ILE A 53 -2.13 9.69 -12.20
C ILE A 53 -3.20 9.21 -13.18
N SER A 54 -3.08 7.98 -13.68
CA SER A 54 -4.08 7.44 -14.61
C SER A 54 -5.34 7.03 -13.84
N LEU A 55 -6.50 7.29 -14.44
CA LEU A 55 -7.80 6.95 -13.86
C LEU A 55 -7.87 5.44 -13.53
N ALA A 56 -7.28 4.59 -14.37
CA ALA A 56 -7.16 3.16 -14.15
C ALA A 56 -6.39 2.80 -12.87
N ARG A 57 -5.32 3.53 -12.54
CA ARG A 57 -4.53 3.28 -11.33
C ARG A 57 -5.31 3.68 -10.07
N LEU A 58 -6.09 4.76 -10.15
CA LEU A 58 -6.98 5.19 -9.07
C LEU A 58 -8.10 4.16 -8.84
N MET A 59 -8.70 3.66 -9.91
CA MET A 59 -9.70 2.57 -9.86
C MET A 59 -9.10 1.28 -9.26
N GLY A 60 -7.86 0.94 -9.62
CA GLY A 60 -7.15 -0.20 -9.05
C GLY A 60 -6.89 -0.05 -7.55
N ILE A 61 -6.50 1.13 -7.08
CA ILE A 61 -6.35 1.44 -5.65
C ILE A 61 -7.71 1.30 -4.93
N GLY A 62 -8.78 1.85 -5.51
CA GLY A 62 -10.13 1.74 -4.95
C GLY A 62 -10.60 0.30 -4.83
N ALA A 63 -10.37 -0.53 -5.85
CA ALA A 63 -10.70 -1.95 -5.83
C ALA A 63 -9.90 -2.72 -4.77
N LEU A 64 -8.62 -2.39 -4.58
CA LEU A 64 -7.79 -3.02 -3.54
C LEU A 64 -8.26 -2.66 -2.13
N LEU A 65 -8.61 -1.39 -1.89
CA LEU A 65 -9.18 -0.96 -0.61
C LEU A 65 -10.53 -1.63 -0.34
N LEU A 66 -11.40 -1.75 -1.36
CA LEU A 66 -12.64 -2.50 -1.27
C LEU A 66 -12.40 -3.96 -0.91
N GLY A 67 -11.41 -4.60 -1.56
CA GLY A 67 -11.01 -5.98 -1.24
C GLY A 67 -10.55 -6.15 0.21
N VAL A 68 -9.72 -5.24 0.73
CA VAL A 68 -9.29 -5.23 2.14
C VAL A 68 -10.47 -5.12 3.09
N VAL A 69 -11.42 -4.23 2.81
CA VAL A 69 -12.63 -4.05 3.64
C VAL A 69 -13.54 -5.28 3.58
N LEU A 70 -13.72 -5.86 2.39
CA LEU A 70 -14.51 -7.08 2.19
C LEU A 70 -13.93 -8.24 2.99
N VAL A 71 -12.62 -8.53 2.85
CA VAL A 71 -11.97 -9.63 3.58
C VAL A 71 -12.15 -9.43 5.09
N ARG A 72 -11.86 -8.22 5.59
CA ARG A 72 -12.04 -7.89 7.02
C ARG A 72 -13.50 -8.02 7.49
N GLY A 73 -14.48 -7.71 6.63
CA GLY A 73 -15.90 -7.82 6.96
C GLY A 73 -16.44 -9.25 6.94
N THR A 74 -15.69 -10.20 6.35
CA THR A 74 -15.99 -11.63 6.36
C THR A 74 -15.42 -12.39 7.56
N ASP A 75 -14.53 -11.78 8.33
CA ASP A 75 -13.95 -12.31 9.58
C ASP A 75 -14.74 -11.85 10.81
#